data_AF-W9V3T9-F1
#
_entry.id   AF-W9V3T9-F1
#
_cell.length_a   1.000
_cell.length_b   1.000
_cell.length_c   1.000
_cell.angle_alpha   90.00
_cell.angle_beta   90.00
_cell.angle_gamma   90.00
#
_symmetry.space_group_name_H-M   'P 1'
#
loop_
_entity.id
_entity.type
_entity.pdbx_description
1 polymer ?
#
loop_
_entity_poly.entity_id
_entity_poly.type
_entity_poly.pdbx_seq_one_letter_code
_entity_poly.pdbx_strand_id
1 'polypeptide(L)'
;MHQHALVESVAAADRVFWFQPTGTDWSLKTLVEKSPVASEVHDSLAELVSAVLGAVTLGTDIVVMSNGGFGGVHQKLIDALNGVLK
;
A
#
# COMPACT_ATOMS: atom_id res chain seq x y z
N MET A 1 -6.90 -19.97 2.48
CA MET A 1 -8.13 -19.57 1.78
C MET A 1 -8.36 -18.04 1.72
N HIS A 2 -7.70 -17.20 2.53
CA HIS A 2 -7.92 -15.73 2.51
C HIS A 2 -7.06 -14.94 1.50
N GLN A 3 -6.02 -15.54 0.91
CA GLN A 3 -5.06 -14.83 0.06
C GLN A 3 -5.65 -14.43 -1.31
N HIS A 4 -6.47 -15.29 -1.93
CA HIS A 4 -7.13 -14.97 -3.20
C HIS A 4 -8.09 -13.79 -3.06
N ALA A 5 -8.88 -13.77 -1.99
CA ALA A 5 -9.79 -12.66 -1.70
C ALA A 5 -9.06 -11.31 -1.57
N LEU A 6 -7.80 -11.33 -1.11
CA LEU A 6 -6.99 -10.11 -0.99
C LEU A 6 -6.64 -9.52 -2.36
N VAL A 7 -6.24 -10.35 -3.33
CA VAL A 7 -5.94 -9.91 -4.71
C VAL A 7 -7.21 -9.42 -5.41
N GLU A 8 -8.32 -10.13 -5.22
CA GLU A 8 -9.61 -9.72 -5.78
C GLU A 8 -10.08 -8.38 -5.19
N SER A 9 -9.81 -8.11 -3.92
CA SER A 9 -10.24 -6.86 -3.26
C SER A 9 -9.61 -5.60 -3.86
N VAL A 10 -8.47 -5.74 -4.54
CA VAL A 10 -7.75 -4.61 -5.16
C VAL A 10 -7.87 -4.56 -6.68
N ALA A 11 -8.63 -5.47 -7.29
CA ALA A 11 -8.66 -5.66 -8.75
C ALA A 11 -9.14 -4.42 -9.54
N ALA A 12 -9.84 -3.48 -8.89
CA ALA A 12 -10.32 -2.25 -9.50
C ALA A 12 -9.35 -1.06 -9.39
N ALA A 13 -8.20 -1.23 -8.72
CA ALA A 13 -7.20 -0.17 -8.57
C ALA A 13 -6.26 -0.11 -9.79
N ASP A 14 -5.72 1.07 -10.07
CA ASP A 14 -4.67 1.23 -11.08
C ASP A 14 -3.29 0.77 -10.57
N ARG A 15 -3.04 1.01 -9.27
CA ARG A 15 -1.80 0.64 -8.57
C ARG A 15 -2.09 0.25 -7.13
N VAL A 16 -1.28 -0.68 -6.60
CA VAL A 16 -1.43 -1.16 -5.22
C VAL A 16 -0.08 -1.20 -4.51
N PHE A 17 -0.03 -0.59 -3.33
CA PHE A 17 1.13 -0.60 -2.46
C PHE A 17 0.81 -1.41 -1.20
N TRP A 18 1.46 -2.55 -1.06
CA TRP A 18 1.28 -3.48 0.05
C TRP A 18 2.35 -3.25 1.10
N PHE A 19 1.96 -3.36 2.37
CA PHE A 19 2.89 -3.36 3.49
C PHE A 19 3.01 -4.75 4.09
N GLN A 20 4.24 -5.25 4.21
CA GLN A 20 4.55 -6.50 4.90
C GLN A 20 5.70 -6.29 5.90
N PRO A 21 5.44 -6.21 7.22
CA PRO A 21 6.52 -6.10 8.18
C PRO A 21 7.40 -7.36 8.18
N THR A 22 8.70 -7.16 8.41
CA THR A 22 9.68 -8.24 8.54
C THR A 22 9.27 -9.23 9.64
N GLY A 23 9.45 -10.53 9.40
CA GLY A 23 9.13 -11.58 10.37
C GLY A 23 7.68 -12.11 10.30
N THR A 24 6.94 -11.74 9.26
CA THR A 24 5.63 -12.34 8.97
C THR A 24 5.81 -13.69 8.28
N ASP A 25 5.18 -14.75 8.80
CA ASP A 25 5.35 -16.14 8.32
C ASP A 25 4.85 -16.43 6.89
N TRP A 26 4.11 -15.50 6.27
CA TRP A 26 3.54 -15.67 4.93
C TRP A 26 4.03 -14.58 3.98
N SER A 27 4.21 -14.91 2.70
CA SER A 27 4.77 -13.97 1.71
C SER A 27 3.67 -13.25 0.92
N LEU A 28 3.49 -11.94 1.14
CA LEU A 28 2.68 -11.08 0.26
C LEU A 28 3.31 -11.00 -1.13
N LYS A 29 4.65 -11.04 -1.20
CA LYS A 29 5.39 -11.00 -2.47
C LYS A 29 4.92 -12.07 -3.46
N THR A 30 4.80 -13.32 -3.00
CA THR A 30 4.33 -14.43 -3.85
C THR A 30 2.88 -14.26 -4.30
N LEU A 31 2.07 -13.57 -3.48
CA LEU A 31 0.66 -13.30 -3.79
C LEU A 31 0.54 -12.21 -4.87
N VAL A 32 1.30 -11.13 -4.73
CA VAL A 32 1.23 -9.98 -5.65
C VAL A 32 1.89 -10.25 -7.00
N GLU A 33 2.83 -11.20 -7.09
CA GLU A 33 3.40 -11.66 -8.36
C GLU A 33 2.33 -12.22 -9.32
N LYS A 34 1.19 -12.64 -8.79
CA LYS A 34 0.03 -13.12 -9.55
C LYS A 34 -1.08 -12.07 -9.68
N SER A 35 -0.86 -10.86 -9.16
CA SER A 35 -1.85 -9.79 -9.20
C SER A 35 -2.03 -9.30 -10.64
N PRO A 36 -3.27 -9.14 -11.12
CA PRO A 36 -3.54 -8.50 -12.41
C PRO A 36 -3.28 -6.98 -12.38
N VAL A 37 -3.07 -6.41 -11.19
CA VAL A 37 -2.83 -4.97 -10.97
C VAL A 37 -1.37 -4.73 -10.63
N ALA A 38 -0.79 -3.65 -11.15
CA ALA A 38 0.57 -3.22 -10.82
C ALA A 38 0.72 -3.06 -9.28
N SER A 39 1.52 -3.93 -8.68
CA SER A 39 1.60 -4.08 -7.23
C SER A 39 3.04 -4.05 -6.74
N GLU A 40 3.27 -3.36 -5.63
CA GLU A 40 4.56 -3.30 -4.93
C GLU A 40 4.41 -3.74 -3.47
N VAL A 41 5.43 -4.39 -2.90
CA VAL A 41 5.45 -4.79 -1.49
C VAL A 41 6.61 -4.10 -0.81
N HIS A 42 6.31 -3.40 0.27
CA HIS A 42 7.25 -2.64 1.08
C HIS A 42 7.26 -3.19 2.51
N ASP A 43 8.42 -3.28 3.14
CA ASP A 43 8.56 -3.70 4.54
C ASP A 43 8.77 -2.52 5.50
N SER A 44 8.95 -1.32 4.94
CA SER A 44 9.05 -0.05 5.63
C SER A 44 7.85 0.84 5.31
N LEU A 45 7.21 1.38 6.35
CA LEU A 45 6.15 2.37 6.17
C LEU A 45 6.66 3.66 5.53
N ALA A 46 7.92 4.03 5.77
CA ALA A 46 8.51 5.21 5.16
C ALA A 46 8.68 5.03 3.64
N GLU A 47 9.16 3.86 3.22
CA GLU A 47 9.32 3.54 1.80
C GLU A 47 7.96 3.42 1.10
N LEU A 48 6.99 2.75 1.74
CA LEU A 48 5.61 2.67 1.25
C LEU A 48 5.01 4.06 1.01
N VAL A 49 5.10 4.96 2.00
CA VAL A 49 4.58 6.33 1.89
C VAL A 49 5.30 7.07 0.77
N SER A 50 6.63 6.96 0.67
CA SER A 50 7.39 7.59 -0.40
C SER A 50 7.00 7.08 -1.79
N ALA A 51 6.76 5.77 -1.93
CA ALA A 51 6.33 5.15 -3.19
C ALA A 51 4.94 5.64 -3.61
N VAL A 52 4.00 5.71 -2.66
CA VAL A 52 2.66 6.28 -2.89
C VAL A 52 2.77 7.72 -3.39
N LEU A 53 3.54 8.58 -2.71
CA LEU A 53 3.69 9.99 -3.11
C LEU A 53 4.31 10.14 -4.50
N GLY A 54 5.27 9.27 -4.86
CA GLY A 54 5.87 9.25 -6.19
C GLY A 54 4.90 8.84 -7.31
N ALA A 55 3.81 8.16 -6.97
CA ALA A 55 2.77 7.75 -7.91
C ALA A 55 1.58 8.71 -7.99
N VAL A 56 1.47 9.67 -7.07
CA VAL A 56 0.35 10.62 -7.02
C VAL A 56 0.51 11.71 -8.06
N THR A 57 -0.54 11.91 -8.85
CA THR A 57 -0.75 13.08 -9.70
C THR A 57 -2.01 13.85 -9.29
N LEU A 58 -2.22 15.05 -9.82
CA LEU A 58 -3.47 15.78 -9.61
C LEU A 58 -4.68 14.92 -10.03
N GLY A 59 -5.69 14.83 -9.16
CA GLY A 59 -6.88 14.01 -9.38
C GLY A 59 -6.73 12.54 -8.99
N THR A 60 -5.63 12.15 -8.33
CA THR A 60 -5.47 10.79 -7.79
C THR A 60 -6.33 10.60 -6.55
N ASP A 61 -7.14 9.54 -6.54
CA ASP A 61 -7.84 9.06 -5.36
C ASP A 61 -7.00 8.00 -4.63
N ILE A 62 -6.85 8.13 -3.31
CA ILE A 62 -6.10 7.18 -2.48
C ILE A 62 -7.05 6.51 -1.50
N VAL A 63 -7.14 5.18 -1.58
CA VAL A 63 -7.88 4.35 -0.64
C VAL A 63 -6.90 3.59 0.25
N VAL A 64 -6.94 3.84 1.56
CA VAL A 64 -6.12 3.11 2.54
C VAL A 64 -6.96 2.02 3.18
N MET A 65 -6.55 0.77 3.01
CA MET A 65 -7.21 -0.40 3.63
C MET A 65 -6.34 -0.98 4.75
N SER A 66 -6.86 -1.01 5.97
CA SER A 66 -6.18 -1.59 7.13
C SER A 66 -7.18 -2.07 8.16
N ASN A 67 -6.87 -3.18 8.83
CA ASN A 67 -7.65 -3.71 9.95
C ASN A 67 -7.29 -3.06 11.31
N GLY A 68 -6.35 -2.11 11.33
CA GLY A 68 -5.89 -1.44 12.55
C GLY A 68 -5.17 -0.12 12.28
N GLY A 69 -4.40 0.37 13.25
CA GLY A 69 -3.79 1.70 13.20
C GLY A 69 -2.71 1.91 12.12
N PHE A 70 -2.19 0.83 11.51
CA PHE A 70 -1.25 0.87 10.38
C PHE A 70 -0.06 1.83 10.56
N GLY A 71 0.49 1.91 11.78
CA GLY A 71 1.57 2.85 12.12
C GLY A 71 1.25 4.32 11.86
N GLY A 72 -0.03 4.69 11.83
CA GLY A 72 -0.49 6.06 11.57
C GLY A 72 -0.40 6.47 10.09
N VAL A 73 -0.40 5.53 9.15
CA VAL A 73 -0.20 5.81 7.70
C VAL A 73 -1.16 6.88 7.17
N HIS A 74 -2.40 6.93 7.66
CA HIS A 74 -3.39 7.92 7.25
C HIS A 74 -2.88 9.34 7.47
N GLN A 75 -2.42 9.64 8.69
CA GLN A 75 -1.90 10.97 9.01
C GLN A 75 -0.58 11.26 8.28
N LYS A 76 0.30 10.25 8.18
CA LYS A 76 1.57 10.39 7.44
C LYS A 76 1.36 10.76 5.97
N LEU A 77 0.37 10.14 5.30
CA LEU A 77 0.02 10.46 3.92
C LEU A 77 -0.57 11.87 3.80
N ILE A 78 -1.48 12.24 4.71
CA ILE A 78 -2.07 13.60 4.74
C ILE A 78 -0.98 14.65 4.93
N ASP A 79 -0.10 14.46 5.90
CA ASP A 79 1.00 15.39 6.20
C ASP A 79 1.94 15.51 5.00
N ALA A 80 2.28 14.40 4.35
CA ALA A 80 3.17 14.42 3.19
C ALA A 80 2.53 15.07 1.95
N LEU A 81 1.25 14.79 1.67
CA LEU A 81 0.53 15.41 0.56
C LEU A 81 0.32 16.91 0.76
N ASN A 82 0.17 17.36 2.01
CA ASN A 82 0.08 18.78 2.35
C ASN A 82 1.47 19.47 2.42
N GLY A 83 2.56 18.76 2.15
CA GLY A 83 3.93 19.30 2.20
C GLY A 83 4.44 19.61 3.62
N VAL A 84 3.84 18.99 4.64
CA VAL A 84 4.20 19.14 6.06
C VAL A 84 5.40 18.25 6.42
N LEU A 85 5.58 17.13 5.72
CA LEU A 85 6.80 16.32 5.79
C LEU A 85 7.78 16.80 4.70
N LYS A 86 8.91 17.36 5.12
CA LYS A 86 10.09 17.58 4.27
C LYS A 86 11.01 16.38 4.31
#